data_AF-A0A960ZT38-F1
#
_entry.id   AF-A0A960ZT38-F1
#
_cell.length_a   1.000
_cell.length_b   1.000
_cell.length_c   1.000
_cell.angle_alpha   90.00
_cell.angle_beta   90.00
_cell.angle_gamma   90.00
#
_symmetry.space_group_name_H-M   'P 1'
#
loop_
_entity.id
_entity.type
_entity.pdbx_description
1 polymer ?
#
loop_
_entity_poly.entity_id
_entity_poly.type
_entity_poly.pdbx_seq_one_letter_code
_entity_poly.pdbx_strand_id
1 'polypeptide(L)'
;VMTGKNLAFGGSLVRKEATGYGAVYFAEEMFTQIGGDIEGKTCVVSGSGNVALYCIEKLLHNQAKVVAASDSSGTVHDPDGITWEKFEFLQDLKENRRGRIREYAEKFGCQFVADANPWSIPCDIAFPCATQNELNGADAAQLVKNGVKAVVEGANMPCDPDAIAHFQ
;
A
#
# COMPACT_ATOMS: atom_id res chain seq x y z
N VAL A 1 14.87 29.01 0.64
CA VAL A 1 13.43 28.68 0.59
C VAL A 1 13.30 27.17 0.44
N MET A 2 12.58 26.48 1.34
CA MET A 2 12.41 25.01 1.34
C MET A 2 10.96 24.61 1.70
N THR A 3 10.48 23.49 1.17
CA THR A 3 9.22 22.82 1.53
C THR A 3 9.48 21.65 2.49
N GLY A 4 8.43 21.04 3.05
CA GLY A 4 8.57 19.95 4.04
C GLY A 4 9.00 20.39 5.44
N LYS A 5 8.80 21.67 5.76
CA LYS A 5 9.12 22.26 7.07
C LYS A 5 8.17 21.76 8.15
N ASN A 6 8.60 21.84 9.41
CA ASN A 6 7.71 21.65 10.56
C ASN A 6 6.61 22.73 10.55
N LEU A 7 5.39 22.38 11.00
CA LEU A 7 4.24 23.29 11.07
C LEU A 7 4.58 24.60 11.79
N ALA A 8 5.36 24.54 12.87
CA ALA A 8 5.78 25.73 13.64
C ALA A 8 6.63 26.73 12.83
N PHE A 9 7.23 26.29 11.72
CA PHE A 9 8.11 27.11 10.88
C PHE A 9 7.63 27.17 9.42
N GLY A 10 6.31 27.19 9.21
CA GLY A 10 5.69 27.33 7.88
C GLY A 10 5.60 26.01 7.11
N GLY A 11 5.43 24.89 7.82
CA GLY A 11 4.98 23.62 7.26
C GLY A 11 3.52 23.69 6.79
N SER A 12 3.08 22.65 6.10
CA SER A 12 1.69 22.52 5.63
C SER A 12 1.07 21.28 6.26
N LEU A 13 -0.19 21.39 6.70
CA LEU A 13 -1.01 20.23 7.05
C LEU A 13 -1.16 19.33 5.81
N VAL A 14 -1.47 18.05 6.02
CA VAL A 14 -1.60 17.05 4.93
C VAL A 14 -0.28 16.72 4.24
N ARG A 15 0.83 17.43 4.52
CA ARG A 15 2.13 17.16 3.88
C ARG A 15 2.62 15.73 4.10
N LYS A 16 2.29 15.14 5.25
CA LYS A 16 2.72 13.78 5.61
C LYS A 16 1.89 12.75 4.83
N GLU A 17 0.61 13.02 4.69
CA GLU A 17 -0.41 12.19 4.08
C GLU A 17 -0.39 12.27 2.54
N ALA A 18 0.07 13.39 1.99
CA ALA A 18 -0.13 13.81 0.60
C ALA A 18 0.14 12.74 -0.46
N THR A 19 1.27 12.04 -0.39
CA THR A 19 1.62 11.04 -1.43
C THR A 19 0.74 9.80 -1.34
N GLY A 20 0.51 9.26 -0.14
CA GLY A 20 -0.35 8.09 0.05
C GLY A 20 -1.79 8.40 -0.32
N TYR A 21 -2.29 9.57 0.10
CA TYR A 21 -3.63 10.04 -0.25
C TYR A 21 -3.77 10.27 -1.75
N GLY A 22 -2.77 10.90 -2.38
CA GLY A 22 -2.74 11.15 -3.81
C GLY A 22 -2.81 9.87 -4.64
N ALA A 23 -2.12 8.80 -4.23
CA ALA A 23 -2.20 7.50 -4.91
C ALA A 23 -3.64 6.94 -4.89
N VAL A 24 -4.32 7.01 -3.73
CA VAL A 24 -5.70 6.53 -3.61
C VAL A 24 -6.68 7.40 -4.38
N TYR A 25 -6.53 8.73 -4.33
CA TYR A 25 -7.34 9.64 -5.15
C TYR A 25 -7.17 9.36 -6.64
N PHE A 26 -5.95 9.09 -7.08
CA PHE A 26 -5.70 8.76 -8.49
C PHE A 26 -6.38 7.43 -8.87
N ALA A 27 -6.32 6.42 -8.00
CA ALA A 27 -7.04 5.16 -8.20
C ALA A 27 -8.56 5.37 -8.27
N GLU A 28 -9.11 6.17 -7.37
CA GLU A 28 -10.54 6.52 -7.33
C GLU A 28 -10.98 7.17 -8.65
N GLU A 29 -10.21 8.12 -9.19
CA GLU A 29 -10.48 8.74 -10.48
C GLU A 29 -10.38 7.73 -11.64
N MET A 30 -9.38 6.83 -11.64
CA MET A 30 -9.26 5.77 -12.66
C MET A 30 -10.52 4.88 -12.71
N PHE A 31 -11.03 4.46 -11.55
CA PHE A 31 -12.24 3.64 -11.47
C PHE A 31 -13.51 4.44 -11.83
N THR A 32 -13.58 5.70 -11.42
CA THR A 32 -14.70 6.60 -11.77
C THR A 32 -14.83 6.76 -13.28
N GLN A 33 -13.71 6.90 -14.00
CA GLN A 33 -13.71 7.03 -15.47
C GLN A 33 -14.28 5.81 -16.20
N ILE A 34 -14.22 4.62 -15.58
CA ILE A 34 -14.78 3.37 -16.14
C ILE A 34 -16.13 3.00 -15.53
N GLY A 35 -16.77 3.93 -14.80
CA GLY A 35 -18.11 3.75 -14.22
C GLY A 35 -18.14 2.87 -12.97
N GLY A 36 -17.03 2.76 -12.23
CA GLY A 36 -16.95 2.05 -10.96
C GLY A 36 -16.39 2.91 -9.84
N ASP A 37 -16.14 2.27 -8.69
CA ASP A 37 -15.52 2.85 -7.52
C ASP A 37 -14.50 1.86 -6.90
N ILE A 38 -13.82 2.31 -5.84
CA ILE A 38 -12.88 1.48 -5.07
C ILE A 38 -13.48 0.90 -3.79
N GLU A 39 -14.76 1.16 -3.49
CA GLU A 39 -15.41 0.65 -2.28
C GLU A 39 -15.48 -0.89 -2.33
N GLY A 40 -15.11 -1.54 -1.21
CA GLY A 40 -15.09 -2.99 -1.10
C GLY A 40 -14.02 -3.70 -1.95
N LYS A 41 -13.23 -2.99 -2.77
CA LYS A 41 -12.14 -3.58 -3.55
C LYS A 41 -11.06 -4.13 -2.63
N THR A 42 -10.57 -5.32 -2.96
CA THR A 42 -9.45 -5.93 -2.26
C THR A 42 -8.15 -5.28 -2.72
N CYS A 43 -7.42 -4.68 -1.80
CA CYS A 43 -6.20 -3.93 -2.06
C CYS A 43 -5.00 -4.57 -1.40
N VAL A 44 -3.87 -4.58 -2.10
CA VAL A 44 -2.56 -4.98 -1.58
C VAL A 44 -1.65 -3.75 -1.62
N VAL A 45 -1.01 -3.43 -0.49
CA VAL A 45 -0.07 -2.31 -0.40
C VAL A 45 1.30 -2.87 -0.02
N SER A 46 2.36 -2.56 -0.77
CA SER A 46 3.71 -2.87 -0.29
C SER A 46 4.26 -1.75 0.58
N GLY A 47 5.19 -2.09 1.45
CA GLY A 47 5.80 -1.14 2.36
C GLY A 47 4.92 -0.81 3.57
N SER A 48 5.56 -0.10 4.50
CA SER A 48 4.97 0.34 5.78
C SER A 48 5.62 1.65 6.24
N GLY A 49 6.23 2.37 5.30
CA GLY A 49 6.69 3.73 5.49
C GLY A 49 5.54 4.72 5.28
N ASN A 50 5.90 6.01 5.24
CA ASN A 50 4.95 7.10 5.16
C ASN A 50 3.93 6.95 4.00
N VAL A 51 4.38 6.68 2.78
CA VAL A 51 3.47 6.52 1.63
C VAL A 51 2.49 5.37 1.86
N ALA A 52 2.97 4.20 2.28
CA ALA A 52 2.15 3.03 2.50
C ALA A 52 1.14 3.22 3.64
N LEU A 53 1.56 3.76 4.79
CA LEU A 53 0.67 4.03 5.92
C LEU A 53 -0.51 4.92 5.52
N TYR A 54 -0.22 6.02 4.82
CA TYR A 54 -1.26 6.96 4.41
C TYR A 54 -2.06 6.49 3.20
N CYS A 55 -1.51 5.61 2.37
CA CYS A 55 -2.27 4.89 1.36
C CYS A 55 -3.30 3.96 2.04
N ILE A 56 -2.88 3.18 3.03
CA ILE A 56 -3.78 2.31 3.82
C ILE A 56 -4.86 3.13 4.50
N GLU A 57 -4.50 4.20 5.24
CA GLU A 57 -5.47 5.07 5.91
C GLU A 57 -6.54 5.58 4.94
N LYS A 58 -6.13 6.05 3.77
CA LYS A 58 -7.06 6.59 2.78
C LYS A 58 -7.93 5.51 2.13
N LEU A 59 -7.38 4.32 1.89
CA LEU A 59 -8.16 3.16 1.45
C LEU A 59 -9.25 2.79 2.46
N LEU A 60 -8.94 2.85 3.77
CA LEU A 60 -9.94 2.60 4.82
C LEU A 60 -11.04 3.67 4.86
N HIS A 61 -10.69 4.94 4.66
CA HIS A 61 -11.69 6.00 4.52
C HIS A 61 -12.62 5.78 3.33
N ASN A 62 -12.12 5.20 2.25
CA ASN A 62 -12.89 4.84 1.05
C ASN A 62 -13.51 3.43 1.13
N GLN A 63 -13.52 2.81 2.31
CA GLN A 63 -14.12 1.48 2.55
C GLN A 63 -13.54 0.37 1.65
N ALA A 64 -12.32 0.54 1.14
CA ALA A 64 -11.59 -0.51 0.44
C ALA A 64 -10.99 -1.50 1.46
N LYS A 65 -10.83 -2.76 1.05
CA LYS A 65 -10.34 -3.83 1.92
C LYS A 65 -8.85 -4.07 1.70
N VAL A 66 -8.01 -3.50 2.55
CA VAL A 66 -6.55 -3.76 2.49
C VAL A 66 -6.23 -5.08 3.15
N VAL A 67 -5.70 -6.06 2.40
CA VAL A 67 -5.41 -7.42 2.90
C VAL A 67 -3.94 -7.71 3.10
N ALA A 68 -3.03 -6.84 2.66
CA ALA A 68 -1.61 -7.02 2.84
C ALA A 68 -0.85 -5.70 2.98
N ALA A 69 0.22 -5.76 3.78
CA ALA A 69 1.22 -4.72 3.97
C ALA A 69 2.61 -5.38 4.09
N SER A 70 3.70 -4.68 3.77
CA SER A 70 5.04 -5.27 3.86
C SER A 70 6.09 -4.36 4.51
N ASP A 71 7.22 -4.93 4.90
CA ASP A 71 8.44 -4.19 5.19
C ASP A 71 9.65 -4.99 4.69
N SER A 72 10.87 -4.53 4.98
CA SER A 72 12.08 -5.21 4.53
C SER A 72 12.29 -6.62 5.09
N SER A 73 11.50 -7.06 6.07
CA SER A 73 11.53 -8.43 6.61
C SER A 73 10.50 -9.38 5.99
N GLY A 74 9.51 -8.85 5.25
CA GLY A 74 8.48 -9.67 4.62
C GLY A 74 7.11 -9.01 4.59
N THR A 75 6.09 -9.83 4.32
CA THR A 75 4.71 -9.40 4.09
C THR A 75 3.79 -9.96 5.16
N VAL A 76 2.89 -9.14 5.70
CA VAL A 76 1.73 -9.61 6.44
C VAL A 76 0.55 -9.78 5.49
N HIS A 77 -0.16 -10.89 5.64
CA HIS A 77 -1.39 -11.18 4.91
C HIS A 77 -2.51 -11.40 5.92
N ASP A 78 -3.50 -10.52 5.86
CA ASP A 78 -4.67 -10.47 6.73
C ASP A 78 -5.93 -10.59 5.85
N PRO A 79 -6.44 -11.83 5.63
CA PRO A 79 -7.57 -12.07 4.73
C PRO A 79 -8.85 -11.35 5.13
N ASP A 80 -9.01 -11.00 6.41
CA ASP A 80 -10.16 -10.25 6.92
C ASP A 80 -10.02 -8.75 6.69
N GLY A 81 -8.80 -8.30 6.41
CA GLY A 81 -8.45 -6.91 6.12
C GLY A 81 -7.92 -6.16 7.35
N ILE A 82 -7.17 -5.10 7.07
CA ILE A 82 -6.71 -4.12 8.06
C ILE A 82 -7.91 -3.24 8.44
N THR A 83 -8.37 -3.32 9.68
CA THR A 83 -9.40 -2.42 10.23
C THR A 83 -8.76 -1.15 10.78
N TRP A 84 -9.56 -0.16 11.22
CA TRP A 84 -9.05 1.03 11.90
C TRP A 84 -8.19 0.70 13.14
N GLU A 85 -8.64 -0.23 13.99
CA GLU A 85 -7.87 -0.69 15.16
C GLU A 85 -6.51 -1.29 14.76
N LYS A 86 -6.53 -2.15 13.73
CA LYS A 86 -5.33 -2.79 13.17
C LYS A 86 -4.38 -1.76 12.55
N PHE A 87 -4.93 -0.75 11.87
CA PHE A 87 -4.18 0.35 11.29
C PHE A 87 -3.54 1.24 12.35
N GLU A 88 -4.26 1.63 13.40
CA GLU A 88 -3.73 2.42 14.52
C GLU A 88 -2.53 1.71 15.17
N PHE A 89 -2.61 0.39 15.35
CA PHE A 89 -1.48 -0.41 15.80
C PHE A 89 -0.31 -0.37 14.82
N LEU A 90 -0.56 -0.55 13.51
CA LEU A 90 0.47 -0.52 12.48
C LEU A 90 1.16 0.86 12.40
N GLN A 91 0.39 1.94 12.51
CA GLN A 91 0.90 3.31 12.51
C GLN A 91 1.79 3.56 13.74
N ASP A 92 1.33 3.24 14.95
CA ASP A 92 2.15 3.37 16.16
C ASP A 92 3.42 2.51 16.09
N LEU A 93 3.29 1.28 15.60
CA LEU A 93 4.41 0.35 15.41
C LEU A 93 5.51 0.98 14.54
N LYS A 94 5.12 1.67 13.46
CA LYS A 94 6.06 2.19 12.47
C LYS A 94 6.58 3.59 12.80
N GLU A 95 5.74 4.46 13.33
CA GLU A 95 6.11 5.85 13.58
C GLU A 95 6.77 6.08 14.94
N ASN A 96 6.26 5.40 15.98
CA ASN A 96 6.70 5.63 17.36
C ASN A 96 7.65 4.52 17.83
N ARG A 97 7.27 3.25 17.64
CA ARG A 97 8.03 2.11 18.15
C ARG A 97 9.18 1.67 17.24
N ARG A 98 9.10 2.00 15.95
CA ARG A 98 10.05 1.56 14.89
C ARG A 98 10.21 0.04 14.83
N GLY A 99 9.11 -0.68 15.03
CA GLY A 99 9.07 -2.14 15.06
C GLY A 99 8.98 -2.79 13.68
N ARG A 100 8.97 -4.12 13.69
CA ARG A 100 8.90 -4.96 12.48
C ARG A 100 7.47 -5.36 12.20
N ILE A 101 7.11 -5.44 10.92
CA ILE A 101 5.73 -5.70 10.52
C ILE A 101 5.23 -7.08 10.99
N ARG A 102 6.14 -8.05 11.22
CA ARG A 102 5.78 -9.32 11.86
C ARG A 102 5.08 -9.17 13.22
N GLU A 103 5.34 -8.10 13.97
CA GLU A 103 4.69 -7.83 15.25
C GLU A 103 3.18 -7.56 15.08
N TYR A 104 2.76 -7.07 13.91
CA TYR A 104 1.35 -6.99 13.53
C TYR A 104 0.72 -8.39 13.44
N ALA A 105 1.40 -9.31 12.76
CA ALA A 105 0.94 -10.69 12.64
C ALA A 105 0.90 -11.42 13.99
N GLU A 106 1.91 -11.22 14.84
CA GLU A 106 1.93 -11.75 16.21
C GLU A 106 0.76 -11.20 17.05
N LYS A 107 0.43 -9.91 16.90
CA LYS A 107 -0.65 -9.25 17.66
C LYS A 107 -2.04 -9.69 17.22
N PHE A 108 -2.29 -9.81 15.91
CA PHE A 108 -3.61 -10.05 15.35
C PHE A 108 -3.83 -11.48 14.84
N GLY A 109 -2.83 -12.35 14.95
CA GLY A 109 -2.93 -13.77 14.59
C GLY A 109 -3.07 -14.03 13.09
N CYS A 110 -2.58 -13.12 12.23
CA CYS A 110 -2.59 -13.29 10.79
C CYS A 110 -1.27 -13.85 10.26
N GLN A 111 -1.19 -14.11 8.95
CA GLN A 111 -0.02 -14.74 8.35
C GLN A 111 1.10 -13.72 8.14
N PHE A 112 2.33 -14.10 8.50
CA PHE A 112 3.54 -13.40 8.07
C PHE A 112 4.35 -14.32 7.15
N VAL A 113 4.73 -13.80 5.99
CA VAL A 113 5.60 -14.48 5.03
C VAL A 113 6.92 -13.74 5.00
N ALA A 114 7.95 -14.36 5.58
CA ALA A 114 9.30 -13.79 5.64
C ALA A 114 9.91 -13.67 4.24
N ASP A 115 10.67 -12.59 4.03
CA ASP A 115 11.44 -12.32 2.81
C ASP A 115 10.61 -12.37 1.51
N ALA A 116 9.31 -12.12 1.61
CA ALA A 116 8.38 -12.15 0.49
C ALA A 116 7.75 -10.78 0.24
N ASN A 117 7.54 -10.48 -1.04
CA ASN A 117 6.69 -9.39 -1.50
C ASN A 117 5.20 -9.80 -1.43
N PRO A 118 4.26 -8.86 -1.55
CA PRO A 118 2.84 -9.19 -1.42
C PRO A 118 2.16 -9.59 -2.74
N TRP A 119 2.89 -9.63 -3.86
CA TRP A 119 2.31 -9.68 -5.22
C TRP A 119 1.66 -11.03 -5.58
N SER A 120 1.93 -12.08 -4.81
CA SER A 120 1.24 -13.37 -4.97
C SER A 120 -0.20 -13.37 -4.40
N ILE A 121 -0.56 -12.38 -3.59
CA ILE A 121 -1.87 -12.30 -2.92
C ILE A 121 -2.92 -11.77 -3.92
N PRO A 122 -4.04 -12.49 -4.14
CA PRO A 122 -5.09 -12.01 -5.02
C PRO A 122 -5.70 -10.67 -4.56
N CYS A 123 -5.81 -9.72 -5.48
CA CYS A 123 -6.35 -8.39 -5.20
C CYS A 123 -6.96 -7.77 -6.46
N ASP A 124 -7.85 -6.80 -6.27
CA ASP A 124 -8.37 -5.95 -7.34
C ASP A 124 -7.40 -4.82 -7.68
N ILE A 125 -6.72 -4.24 -6.67
CA ILE A 125 -5.82 -3.10 -6.83
C ILE A 125 -4.51 -3.33 -6.07
N ALA A 126 -3.37 -3.14 -6.75
CA ALA A 126 -2.05 -3.22 -6.15
C ALA A 126 -1.41 -1.83 -6.03
N PHE A 127 -0.86 -1.51 -4.85
CA PHE A 127 -0.19 -0.25 -4.56
C PHE A 127 1.28 -0.50 -4.16
N PRO A 128 2.21 -0.47 -5.12
CA PRO A 128 3.63 -0.52 -4.81
C PRO A 128 4.14 0.80 -4.22
N CYS A 129 4.49 0.75 -2.93
CA CYS A 129 4.78 1.91 -2.08
C CYS A 129 6.06 1.73 -1.24
N ALA A 130 6.93 0.75 -1.54
CA ALA A 130 8.14 0.49 -0.74
C ALA A 130 9.40 1.08 -1.36
N THR A 131 9.82 0.58 -2.53
CA THR A 131 11.11 0.93 -3.16
C THR A 131 11.03 0.86 -4.69
N GLN A 132 12.02 1.45 -5.36
CA GLN A 132 12.21 1.28 -6.81
C GLN A 132 12.42 -0.19 -7.18
N ASN A 133 11.90 -0.64 -8.32
CA ASN A 133 12.01 -2.01 -8.85
C ASN A 133 11.58 -3.12 -7.87
N GLU A 134 10.57 -2.86 -7.03
CA GLU A 134 10.03 -3.85 -6.08
C GLU A 134 9.04 -4.84 -6.70
N LEU A 135 8.58 -4.57 -7.93
CA LEU A 135 7.64 -5.39 -8.68
C LEU A 135 8.25 -5.71 -10.04
N ASN A 136 8.57 -6.99 -10.25
CA ASN A 136 9.19 -7.47 -11.48
C ASN A 136 8.18 -8.17 -12.42
N GLY A 137 8.61 -8.57 -13.61
CA GLY A 137 7.76 -9.26 -14.58
C GLY A 137 7.07 -10.54 -14.06
N ALA A 138 7.74 -11.33 -13.21
CA ALA A 138 7.14 -12.54 -12.63
C ALA A 138 6.03 -12.20 -11.62
N ASP A 139 6.24 -11.17 -10.81
CA ASP A 139 5.24 -10.63 -9.89
C ASP A 139 4.04 -10.07 -10.66
N ALA A 140 4.29 -9.32 -11.73
CA ALA A 140 3.25 -8.77 -12.60
C ALA A 140 2.41 -9.86 -13.27
N ALA A 141 3.06 -10.89 -13.82
CA ALA A 141 2.36 -12.04 -14.40
C ALA A 141 1.48 -12.74 -13.36
N GLN A 142 1.93 -12.85 -12.12
CA GLN A 142 1.14 -13.43 -11.03
C GLN A 142 -0.05 -12.55 -10.64
N LEU A 143 0.12 -11.22 -10.57
CA LEU A 143 -0.97 -10.28 -10.32
C LEU A 143 -2.05 -10.32 -11.42
N VAL A 144 -1.63 -10.34 -12.69
CA VAL A 144 -2.55 -10.47 -13.84
C VAL A 144 -3.31 -11.79 -13.78
N LYS A 145 -2.61 -12.91 -13.49
CA LYS A 145 -3.24 -14.21 -13.31
C LYS A 145 -4.25 -14.22 -12.16
N ASN A 146 -3.98 -13.46 -11.09
CA ASN A 146 -4.87 -13.29 -9.94
C ASN A 146 -6.02 -12.30 -10.19
N GLY A 147 -6.07 -11.66 -11.37
CA GLY A 147 -7.20 -10.82 -11.80
C GLY A 147 -7.11 -9.35 -11.42
N VAL A 148 -5.91 -8.83 -11.11
CA VAL A 148 -5.68 -7.41 -10.80
C VAL A 148 -6.30 -6.50 -11.88
N LYS A 149 -6.92 -5.41 -11.45
CA LYS A 149 -7.58 -4.42 -12.32
C LYS A 149 -6.79 -3.14 -12.48
N ALA A 150 -6.04 -2.75 -11.46
CA ALA A 150 -5.20 -1.57 -11.48
C ALA A 150 -3.94 -1.76 -10.64
N VAL A 151 -2.86 -1.14 -11.10
CA VAL A 151 -1.61 -0.98 -10.35
C VAL A 151 -1.35 0.51 -10.26
N VAL A 152 -1.16 1.02 -9.04
CA VAL A 152 -1.03 2.47 -8.78
C VAL A 152 0.24 2.73 -7.99
N GLU A 153 1.25 3.28 -8.68
CA GLU A 153 2.58 3.48 -8.12
C GLU A 153 2.60 4.61 -7.08
N GLY A 154 2.86 4.28 -5.81
CA GLY A 154 3.10 5.25 -4.76
C GLY A 154 4.59 5.53 -4.52
N ALA A 155 5.45 4.55 -4.76
CA ALA A 155 6.90 4.71 -4.78
C ALA A 155 7.38 5.30 -6.12
N ASN A 156 8.65 5.69 -6.20
CA ASN A 156 9.25 6.19 -7.44
C ASN A 156 9.76 5.03 -8.30
N MET A 157 9.11 4.78 -9.44
CA MET A 157 9.41 3.70 -10.38
C MET A 157 9.49 2.30 -9.71
N PRO A 158 8.45 1.87 -8.98
CA PRO A 158 8.46 0.55 -8.35
C PRO A 158 8.37 -0.61 -9.33
N CYS A 159 7.73 -0.44 -10.48
CA CYS A 159 7.66 -1.50 -11.50
C CYS A 159 8.90 -1.45 -12.39
N ASP A 160 9.52 -2.61 -12.62
CA ASP A 160 10.54 -2.73 -13.66
C ASP A 160 9.92 -2.73 -15.07
N PRO A 161 10.72 -2.57 -16.14
CA PRO A 161 10.18 -2.56 -17.51
C PRO A 161 9.42 -3.83 -17.89
N ASP A 162 9.83 -4.99 -17.36
CA ASP A 162 9.17 -6.27 -17.66
C ASP A 162 7.79 -6.34 -17.00
N ALA A 163 7.65 -5.83 -15.77
CA ALA A 163 6.38 -5.68 -15.09
C ALA A 163 5.41 -4.77 -15.86
N ILE A 164 5.90 -3.60 -16.31
CA ILE A 164 5.10 -2.64 -17.08
C ILE A 164 4.57 -3.31 -18.36
N ALA A 165 5.40 -4.09 -19.05
CA ALA A 165 5.01 -4.79 -20.27
C ALA A 165 3.88 -5.81 -20.06
N HIS A 166 3.72 -6.36 -18.84
CA HIS A 166 2.62 -7.26 -18.50
C HIS A 166 1.29 -6.55 -18.21
N PHE A 167 1.32 -5.26 -17.84
CA PHE A 167 0.11 -4.51 -17.49
C PHE A 167 -0.52 -3.73 -18.67
N GLN A 168 0.18 -3.64 -19.80
CA GLN A 168 -0.28 -2.97 -21.04
C GLN A 168 -1.08 -3.92 -21.93
#